data_AF-X1EZ86-F1
#
_entry.id   AF-X1EZ86-F1
#
_cell.length_a   1.000
_cell.length_b   1.000
_cell.length_c   1.000
_cell.angle_alpha   90.00
_cell.angle_beta   90.00
_cell.angle_gamma   90.00
#
_symmetry.space_group_name_H-M   'P 1'
#
loop_
_entity.id
_entity.type
_entity.pdbx_description
1 polymer ?
#
loop_
_entity_poly.entity_id
_entity_poly.type
_entity_poly.pdbx_seq_one_letter_code
_entity_poly.pdbx_strand_id
1 'polypeptide(L)'
;MAAIAQVIHLQKIIYLVPLRALVDEKYRHFKNLYSHCGMDIVISTRDRNEDDHHIISGDYDVAVMAYEKFNYFCLMCPHFLDIVSLVIIDEMQLINDSKWGPLLESMV
;
A
#
# COMPACT_ATOMS: atom_id res chain seq x y z
N MET A 1 13.33 -8.31 -5.23
CA MET A 1 12.59 -9.40 -5.91
C MET A 1 11.91 -10.37 -4.93
N ALA A 2 11.47 -9.95 -3.75
CA ALA A 2 10.76 -10.83 -2.80
C ALA A 2 9.22 -10.71 -2.90
N ALA A 3 8.71 -9.56 -3.36
CA ALA A 3 7.28 -9.24 -3.40
C ALA A 3 6.43 -10.08 -4.39
N ILE A 4 7.01 -10.58 -5.48
CA ILE A 4 6.24 -11.18 -6.58
C ILE A 4 5.91 -12.67 -6.32
N ALA A 5 6.71 -13.37 -5.50
CA ALA A 5 6.49 -14.79 -5.26
C ALA A 5 5.22 -15.08 -4.42
N GLN A 6 4.76 -14.10 -3.63
CA GLN A 6 3.60 -14.27 -2.74
C GLN A 6 2.26 -14.04 -3.45
N VAL A 7 2.26 -13.42 -4.63
CA VAL A 7 1.08 -13.17 -5.49
C VAL A 7 0.38 -14.46 -5.92
N ILE A 8 1.03 -15.62 -5.77
CA ILE A 8 0.52 -16.92 -6.22
C ILE A 8 -0.58 -17.46 -5.28
N HIS A 9 -0.74 -16.90 -4.08
CA HIS A 9 -1.96 -17.03 -3.29
C HIS A 9 -2.72 -15.70 -3.37
N LEU A 10 -4.00 -15.74 -3.75
CA LEU A 10 -4.97 -14.63 -3.85
C LEU A 10 -5.02 -13.76 -2.58
N GLN A 11 -3.99 -12.95 -2.36
CA GLN A 11 -3.74 -12.25 -1.11
C GLN A 11 -3.61 -10.75 -1.37
N LYS A 12 -4.23 -9.96 -0.50
CA LYS A 12 -4.26 -8.50 -0.62
C LYS A 12 -2.91 -7.92 -0.22
N ILE A 13 -2.30 -7.16 -1.14
CA ILE A 13 -0.96 -6.60 -0.97
C ILE A 13 -1.06 -5.09 -0.82
N ILE A 14 -0.36 -4.56 0.18
CA ILE A 14 -0.17 -3.12 0.34
C ILE A 14 1.28 -2.76 0.01
N TYR A 15 1.48 -1.82 -0.90
CA TYR A 15 2.77 -1.25 -1.26
C TYR A 15 2.86 0.19 -0.76
N LEU A 16 3.70 0.40 0.25
CA LEU A 16 3.88 1.66 0.93
C LEU A 16 5.05 2.43 0.35
N VAL A 17 4.84 3.73 0.10
CA VAL A 17 5.84 4.63 -0.48
C VAL A 17 5.90 5.93 0.35
N PRO A 18 7.10 6.46 0.67
CA PRO A 18 7.22 7.62 1.55
C PRO A 18 6.87 8.95 0.88
N LEU A 19 7.04 9.06 -0.44
CA LEU A 19 6.81 10.30 -1.20
C LEU A 19 5.66 10.11 -2.17
N ARG A 20 4.75 11.10 -2.23
CA ARG A 20 3.57 11.06 -3.12
C ARG A 20 3.90 10.87 -4.59
N ALA A 21 4.94 11.57 -5.08
CA ALA A 21 5.37 11.44 -6.47
C ALA A 21 5.74 9.99 -6.83
N LEU A 22 6.30 9.24 -5.87
CA LEU A 22 6.63 7.83 -6.04
C LEU A 22 5.37 6.95 -6.01
N VAL A 23 4.30 7.35 -5.32
CA VAL A 23 3.03 6.59 -5.33
C VAL A 23 2.44 6.54 -6.73
N ASP A 24 2.32 7.68 -7.42
CA ASP A 24 1.78 7.72 -8.79
C ASP A 24 2.69 6.96 -9.78
N GLU A 25 4.01 7.07 -9.62
CA GLU A 25 4.97 6.34 -10.44
C GLU A 25 4.80 4.82 -10.27
N LYS A 26 4.78 4.33 -9.02
CA LYS A 26 4.64 2.90 -8.70
C LYS A 26 3.27 2.37 -9.09
N TYR A 27 2.21 3.15 -8.88
CA TYR A 27 0.85 2.82 -9.34
C TYR A 27 0.81 2.60 -10.85
N ARG A 28 1.32 3.56 -11.64
CA ARG A 28 1.37 3.41 -13.11
C ARG A 28 2.23 2.24 -13.54
N HIS A 29 3.37 2.06 -12.88
CA HIS A 29 4.28 0.95 -13.16
C HIS A 29 3.59 -0.40 -12.95
N PHE A 30 2.96 -0.63 -11.80
CA PHE A 30 2.25 -1.87 -11.53
C PHE A 30 1.04 -2.05 -12.44
N LYS A 31 0.27 -0.99 -12.70
CA LYS A 31 -0.87 -1.05 -13.63
C LYS A 31 -0.43 -1.52 -15.02
N ASN A 32 0.67 -0.98 -15.54
CA ASN A 32 1.22 -1.39 -16.82
C ASN A 32 1.72 -2.84 -16.84
N LEU A 33 2.30 -3.31 -15.73
CA LEU A 33 2.84 -4.67 -15.64
C LEU A 33 1.76 -5.74 -15.45
N TYR A 34 0.76 -5.46 -14.62
CA TYR A 34 -0.13 -6.50 -14.08
C TYR A 34 -1.60 -6.36 -14.50
N SER A 35 -2.03 -5.23 -15.06
CA SER A 35 -3.41 -5.12 -15.56
C SER A 35 -3.71 -6.11 -16.70
N HIS A 36 -2.71 -6.49 -17.49
CA HIS A 36 -2.85 -7.55 -18.50
C HIS A 36 -3.06 -8.94 -17.90
N CYS A 37 -2.69 -9.14 -16.63
CA CYS A 37 -2.89 -10.37 -15.87
C CYS A 37 -4.25 -10.38 -15.13
N GLY A 38 -5.07 -9.33 -15.30
CA GLY A 38 -6.36 -9.21 -14.62
C GLY A 38 -6.25 -8.82 -13.14
N MET A 39 -5.11 -8.27 -12.70
CA MET A 39 -4.94 -7.81 -11.33
C MET A 39 -5.52 -6.41 -11.13
N ASP A 40 -6.30 -6.25 -10.06
CA ASP A 40 -6.89 -4.97 -9.67
C ASP A 40 -5.91 -4.15 -8.83
N ILE A 41 -5.45 -3.05 -9.41
CA ILE A 41 -4.47 -2.16 -8.78
C ILE A 41 -5.15 -0.84 -8.44
N VAL A 42 -5.10 -0.49 -7.17
CA VAL A 42 -5.71 0.71 -6.59
C VAL A 42 -4.66 1.64 -5.99
N ILE A 43 -4.99 2.93 -5.89
CA ILE A 43 -4.11 3.95 -5.32
C ILE A 43 -4.82 4.73 -4.21
N SER A 44 -4.09 4.99 -3.13
CA SER A 44 -4.62 5.83 -2.06
C SER A 44 -3.57 6.80 -1.52
N THR A 45 -3.89 8.08 -1.61
CA THR A 45 -3.07 9.18 -1.09
C THR A 45 -3.95 10.17 -0.34
N ARG A 46 -3.35 11.26 0.17
CA ARG A 46 -4.13 12.34 0.79
C ARG A 46 -5.10 13.01 -0.19
N ASP A 47 -4.68 13.16 -1.44
CA ASP A 47 -5.39 13.93 -2.46
C ASP A 47 -6.22 13.03 -3.40
N ARG A 48 -6.02 11.71 -3.33
CA ARG A 48 -6.75 10.70 -4.10
C ARG A 48 -7.29 9.63 -3.16
N ASN A 49 -8.58 9.69 -2.90
CA ASN A 49 -9.32 8.82 -1.98
C ASN A 49 -10.45 8.04 -2.66
N GLU A 50 -10.50 8.08 -3.99
CA GLU A 50 -11.52 7.42 -4.82
C GLU A 50 -11.52 5.90 -4.57
N ASP A 51 -10.33 5.31 -4.40
CA ASP A 51 -10.18 3.88 -4.16
C ASP A 51 -10.19 3.50 -2.67
N ASP A 52 -10.39 4.44 -1.75
CA ASP A 52 -10.36 4.15 -0.31
C ASP A 52 -11.39 3.09 0.08
N HIS A 53 -12.58 3.15 -0.52
CA HIS A 53 -13.63 2.17 -0.26
C HIS A 53 -13.21 0.77 -0.71
N HIS A 54 -12.62 0.65 -1.90
CA HIS A 54 -12.09 -0.62 -2.42
C HIS A 54 -11.04 -1.21 -1.48
N ILE A 55 -10.16 -0.37 -0.91
CA ILE A 55 -9.13 -0.82 0.03
C ILE A 55 -9.75 -1.33 1.33
N ILE A 56 -10.78 -0.65 1.85
CA ILE A 56 -11.45 -1.04 3.09
C ILE A 56 -12.31 -2.29 2.88
N SER A 57 -12.97 -2.44 1.73
CA SER A 57 -13.81 -3.61 1.41
C SER A 57 -13.01 -4.83 0.98
N GLY A 58 -11.76 -4.65 0.55
CA GLY A 58 -10.93 -5.73 0.01
C GLY A 58 -11.08 -5.97 -1.49
N ASP A 59 -11.71 -5.05 -2.21
CA ASP A 59 -11.95 -5.14 -3.66
C ASP A 59 -10.75 -4.64 -4.48
N TYR A 60 -9.57 -5.21 -4.22
CA TYR A 60 -8.30 -4.92 -4.90
C TYR A 60 -7.34 -6.10 -4.78
N ASP A 61 -6.30 -6.20 -5.60
CA ASP A 61 -5.20 -7.15 -5.38
C ASP A 61 -3.96 -6.45 -4.82
N VAL A 62 -3.64 -5.26 -5.36
CA VAL A 62 -2.51 -4.44 -4.92
C VAL A 62 -2.95 -3.01 -4.67
N ALA A 63 -2.78 -2.53 -3.44
CA ALA A 63 -2.97 -1.13 -3.07
C ALA A 63 -1.62 -0.43 -2.97
N VAL A 64 -1.43 0.62 -3.77
CA VAL A 64 -0.25 1.49 -3.67
C VAL A 64 -0.64 2.72 -2.87
N MET A 65 0.01 2.96 -1.72
CA MET A 65 -0.40 4.03 -0.83
C MET A 65 0.75 4.76 -0.14
N ALA A 66 0.48 6.01 0.22
CA ALA A 66 1.42 6.82 0.98
C ALA A 66 1.43 6.42 2.47
N TYR A 67 2.57 6.60 3.15
CA TYR A 67 2.71 6.27 4.58
C TYR A 67 1.68 6.97 5.46
N GLU A 68 1.41 8.26 5.22
CA GLU A 68 0.39 9.00 5.99
C GLU A 68 -1.00 8.36 5.88
N LYS A 69 -1.29 7.79 4.72
CA LYS A 69 -2.61 7.23 4.41
C LYS A 69 -2.77 5.87 5.06
N PHE A 70 -1.70 5.07 5.08
CA PHE A 70 -1.68 3.79 5.77
C PHE A 70 -1.88 3.98 7.27
N ASN A 71 -1.18 4.93 7.88
CA ASN A 71 -1.39 5.28 9.27
C ASN A 71 -2.84 5.72 9.55
N TYR A 72 -3.40 6.56 8.68
CA TYR A 72 -4.80 6.99 8.80
C TYR A 72 -5.77 5.79 8.79
N PHE A 73 -5.58 4.81 7.89
CA PHE A 73 -6.42 3.61 7.88
C PHE A 73 -6.21 2.72 9.11
N CYS A 74 -4.98 2.59 9.61
CA CYS A 74 -4.73 1.83 10.85
C CYS A 74 -5.46 2.44 12.06
N LEU A 75 -5.57 3.78 12.12
CA LEU A 75 -6.27 4.47 13.21
C LEU A 75 -7.79 4.46 13.04
N MET A 76 -8.28 4.69 11.82
CA MET A 76 -9.71 4.90 11.57
C MET A 76 -10.47 3.61 11.20
N CYS A 77 -9.79 2.67 10.54
CA CYS A 77 -10.40 1.47 9.97
C CYS A 77 -9.51 0.23 10.15
N PRO A 78 -9.05 -0.11 11.38
CA PRO A 78 -8.01 -1.13 11.60
C PRO A 78 -8.33 -2.51 11.01
N HIS A 79 -9.60 -2.84 10.83
CA HIS A 79 -10.09 -4.11 10.30
C HIS A 79 -9.66 -4.36 8.84
N PHE A 80 -9.28 -3.30 8.11
CA PHE A 80 -8.76 -3.47 6.74
C PHE A 80 -7.46 -4.30 6.72
N LEU A 81 -6.70 -4.35 7.82
CA LEU A 81 -5.49 -5.17 7.92
C LEU A 81 -5.80 -6.67 8.03
N ASP A 82 -7.00 -7.05 8.49
CA ASP A 82 -7.37 -8.45 8.70
C ASP A 82 -7.35 -9.26 7.40
N ILE A 83 -7.52 -8.60 6.25
CA ILE A 83 -7.52 -9.18 4.91
C ILE A 83 -6.17 -9.01 4.19
N VAL A 84 -5.27 -8.18 4.72
CA VAL A 84 -3.96 -7.88 4.13
C VAL A 84 -2.99 -8.97 4.49
N SER A 85 -2.34 -9.57 3.49
CA SER A 85 -1.40 -10.66 3.73
C SER A 85 0.06 -10.26 3.57
N LEU A 86 0.33 -9.14 2.88
CA LEU A 86 1.67 -8.62 2.69
C LEU A 86 1.65 -7.09 2.68
N VAL A 87 2.52 -6.51 3.49
CA VAL A 87 2.84 -5.08 3.44
C VAL A 87 4.30 -4.92 3.00
N ILE A 88 4.50 -4.21 1.90
CA ILE A 88 5.82 -3.89 1.35
C ILE A 88 6.12 -2.44 1.67
N ILE A 89 7.24 -2.21 2.35
CA ILE A 89 7.70 -0.88 2.74
C ILE A 89 8.85 -0.51 1.80
N ASP A 90 8.60 0.37 0.84
CA ASP A 90 9.64 0.86 -0.07
C ASP A 90 10.47 1.96 0.59
N GLU A 91 11.75 2.05 0.22
CA GLU A 91 12.66 3.06 0.77
C GLU A 91 12.72 3.07 2.31
N MET A 92 12.81 1.89 2.93
CA MET A 92 12.84 1.77 4.39
C MET A 92 13.96 2.62 5.03
N GLN A 93 15.06 2.85 4.31
CA GLN A 93 16.15 3.73 4.72
C GLN A 93 15.72 5.20 4.96
N LEU A 94 14.68 5.69 4.29
CA LEU A 94 14.12 7.03 4.47
C LEU A 94 13.26 7.17 5.73
N ILE A 95 12.89 6.05 6.39
CA ILE A 95 12.16 6.07 7.68
C ILE A 95 13.03 6.65 8.80
N ASN A 96 14.35 6.50 8.69
CA ASN A 96 15.30 6.96 9.70
C ASN A 96 15.43 8.49 9.76
N ASP A 97 14.78 9.22 8.85
CA ASP A 97 14.73 10.67 8.84
C ASP A 97 13.54 11.18 9.67
N SER A 98 13.71 11.17 10.99
CA SER A 98 13.09 12.00 12.04
C SER A 98 11.55 12.12 12.15
N LYS A 99 10.77 11.74 11.15
CA LYS A 99 9.33 12.06 11.02
C LYS A 99 8.43 10.82 11.08
N TRP A 100 8.97 9.64 10.77
CA TRP A 100 8.22 8.39 10.65
C TRP A 100 8.65 7.31 11.65
N GLY A 101 9.76 7.51 12.37
CA GLY A 101 10.22 6.61 13.45
C GLY A 101 9.14 6.30 14.50
N PRO A 102 8.45 7.31 15.07
CA PRO A 102 7.38 7.07 16.05
C PRO A 102 6.17 6.34 15.48
N LEU A 103 5.95 6.45 14.17
CA LEU A 103 4.81 5.85 13.49
C LEU A 103 4.95 4.33 13.39
N LEU A 104 6.16 3.85 13.11
CA LEU A 104 6.45 2.44 12.89
C LEU A 104 6.77 1.67 14.17
N GLU A 105 7.34 2.34 15.18
CA GLU A 105 7.46 1.74 16.52
C GLU A 105 6.10 1.39 17.14
N SER A 106 5.02 2.03 16.70
CA SER A 106 3.65 1.71 17.13
C SER A 106 3.02 0.54 16.35
N MET A 107 3.62 0.07 15.26
CA MET A 107 3.07 -1.00 14.41
C MET A 107 3.75 -2.36 14.64
N VAL A 108 4.82 -2.40 15.45
CA VAL A 108 5.52 -3.62 15.88
C VAL A 108 4.94 -4.15 17.18
#